data_AF-H9FM42-F1
#
_entry.id   AF-H9FM42-F1
#
_cell.length_a   1.000
_cell.length_b   1.000
_cell.length_c   1.000
_cell.angle_alpha   90.00
_cell.angle_beta   90.00
_cell.angle_gamma   90.00
#
_symmetry.space_group_name_H-M   'P 1'
#
loop_
_entity.id
_entity.type
_entity.pdbx_description
1 polymer ?
#
loop_
_entity_poly.entity_id
_entity_poly.type
_entity_poly.pdbx_seq_one_letter_code
_entity_poly.pdbx_strand_id
1 'polypeptide(L)'
;EDLKRLFEFRKMIGNRERCQNLVSSDYPVHIDKIEEQSDCKILDGHFVSPMAHYVPDIMPIESVIARFQFIVPKEWNSKYRPVCIHLAGTGDHHYWRRRTLMARPMIKEARMASLLL
;
A
#
# COMPACT_ATOMS: atom_id res chain seq x y z
N GLU A 1 16.23 -11.82 21.89
CA GLU A 1 14.79 -11.85 22.24
C GLU A 1 13.91 -11.48 21.04
N ASP A 2 14.27 -10.44 20.30
CA ASP A 2 13.50 -9.94 19.14
C ASP A 2 13.36 -10.91 17.97
N LEU A 3 14.42 -11.66 17.64
CA LEU A 3 14.34 -12.72 16.62
C LEU A 3 13.26 -13.76 16.96
N LYS A 4 13.13 -14.13 18.24
CA LYS A 4 12.12 -15.09 18.69
C LYS A 4 10.71 -14.51 18.53
N ARG A 5 10.51 -13.25 18.90
CA ARG A 5 9.24 -12.51 18.69
C ARG A 5 8.86 -12.45 17.21
N LEU A 6 9.84 -12.17 16.34
CA LEU A 6 9.66 -12.13 14.89
C LEU A 6 9.26 -13.50 14.30
N PHE A 7 9.90 -14.59 14.75
CA PHE A 7 9.54 -15.94 14.30
C PHE A 7 8.14 -16.37 14.75
N GLU A 8 7.74 -16.04 15.99
CA GLU A 8 6.38 -16.31 16.46
C GLU A 8 5.34 -15.50 15.69
N PHE A 9 5.62 -14.23 15.41
CA PHE A 9 4.75 -13.40 14.59
C PHE A 9 4.65 -13.92 13.15
N ARG A 10 5.76 -14.41 12.57
CA ARG A 10 5.76 -15.07 11.25
C ARG A 10 4.84 -16.29 11.21
N LYS A 11 4.81 -17.11 12.27
CA LYS A 11 3.87 -18.25 12.36
C LYS A 11 2.42 -17.78 12.38
N MET A 12 2.13 -16.67 13.07
CA MET A 12 0.81 -16.05 13.12
C MET A 12 0.36 -15.54 11.75
N ILE A 13 1.21 -14.76 11.04
CA ILE A 13 0.92 -14.25 9.69
C ILE A 13 0.77 -15.41 8.69
N GLY A 14 1.58 -16.45 8.83
CA GLY A 14 1.52 -17.63 7.95
C GLY A 14 0.19 -18.40 8.05
N ASN A 15 -0.60 -18.20 9.10
CA ASN A 15 -1.94 -18.76 9.23
C ASN A 15 -2.98 -17.84 8.59
N ARG A 16 -3.59 -18.28 7.48
CA ARG A 16 -4.55 -17.49 6.69
C ARG A 16 -5.76 -16.99 7.50
N GLU A 17 -6.38 -17.87 8.31
CA GLU A 17 -7.58 -17.54 9.08
C GLU A 17 -7.33 -16.51 10.17
N ARG A 18 -6.13 -16.55 10.78
CA ARG A 18 -5.71 -15.55 11.75
C ARG A 18 -5.30 -14.26 11.05
N CYS A 19 -4.50 -14.35 10.00
CA CYS A 19 -3.92 -13.20 9.30
C CYS A 19 -4.97 -12.22 8.77
N GLN A 20 -6.08 -12.73 8.21
CA GLN A 20 -7.15 -11.89 7.68
C GLN A 20 -7.83 -11.02 8.74
N ASN A 21 -7.71 -11.37 10.03
CA ASN A 21 -8.33 -10.66 11.16
C ASN A 21 -7.30 -9.87 11.99
N LEU A 22 -6.03 -9.81 11.56
CA LEU A 22 -4.97 -9.05 12.28
C LEU A 22 -5.10 -7.55 12.11
N VAL A 23 -5.90 -7.08 11.16
CA VAL A 23 -6.09 -5.65 10.94
C VAL A 23 -7.58 -5.40 10.99
N SER A 24 -7.99 -4.46 11.84
CA SER A 24 -9.39 -4.02 11.90
C SER A 24 -9.82 -3.50 10.53
N SER A 25 -11.08 -3.72 10.16
CA SER A 25 -11.67 -3.10 8.97
C SER A 25 -11.65 -1.57 9.04
N ASP A 26 -11.66 -1.02 10.26
CA ASP A 26 -11.67 0.41 10.54
C ASP A 26 -10.27 0.95 10.86
N TYR A 27 -9.21 0.25 10.40
CA TYR A 27 -7.84 0.67 10.65
C TYR A 27 -7.57 2.06 10.06
N PRO A 28 -6.97 2.99 10.82
CA PRO A 28 -6.82 4.37 10.38
C PRO A 28 -5.86 4.46 9.20
N VAL A 29 -6.38 5.00 8.10
CA VAL A 29 -5.62 5.36 6.90
C VAL A 29 -5.85 6.83 6.62
N HIS A 30 -4.75 7.58 6.50
CA HIS A 30 -4.79 9.02 6.30
C HIS A 30 -4.42 9.35 4.85
N ILE A 31 -5.17 10.26 4.25
CA ILE A 31 -4.82 10.87 2.96
C ILE A 31 -4.23 12.24 3.26
N ASP A 32 -2.96 12.40 2.90
CA ASP A 32 -2.19 13.62 3.18
C ASP A 32 -2.39 14.66 2.09
N LYS A 33 -2.46 14.20 0.84
CA LYS A 33 -2.58 15.06 -0.34
C LYS A 33 -3.41 14.37 -1.41
N ILE A 34 -4.23 15.17 -2.08
CA ILE A 34 -4.95 14.76 -3.29
C ILE A 34 -4.52 15.69 -4.42
N GLU A 35 -4.09 15.10 -5.54
CA GLU A 35 -3.74 15.80 -6.76
C GLU A 35 -4.66 15.37 -7.90
N GLU A 36 -5.34 16.34 -8.50
CA GLU A 36 -6.20 16.13 -9.66
C GLU A 36 -5.38 16.28 -10.95
N GLN A 37 -5.42 15.27 -11.81
CA GLN A 37 -4.87 15.33 -13.17
C GLN A 37 -6.00 15.14 -14.20
N SER A 38 -5.71 15.27 -15.49
CA SER A 38 -6.76 15.20 -16.52
C SER A 38 -7.47 13.84 -16.57
N ASP A 39 -6.74 12.74 -16.41
CA ASP A 39 -7.21 11.36 -16.54
C ASP A 39 -7.36 10.61 -15.20
N CYS A 40 -6.71 11.08 -14.14
CA CYS A 40 -6.66 10.41 -12.84
C CYS A 40 -6.66 11.38 -11.65
N LYS A 41 -6.85 10.81 -10.46
CA LYS A 41 -6.57 11.41 -9.17
C LYS A 41 -5.41 10.65 -8.53
N ILE A 42 -4.48 11.38 -7.92
CA ILE A 42 -3.38 10.80 -7.16
C ILE A 42 -3.60 11.14 -5.70
N LEU A 43 -3.65 10.12 -4.85
CA LEU A 43 -3.80 10.25 -3.41
C LEU A 43 -2.50 9.80 -2.77
N ASP A 44 -1.79 10.73 -2.13
CA ASP A 44 -0.67 10.40 -1.25
C ASP A 44 -1.23 10.21 0.16
N GLY A 45 -0.83 9.12 0.81
CA GLY A 45 -1.34 8.82 2.14
C GLY A 45 -0.38 7.97 2.96
N HIS A 46 -0.75 7.78 4.21
CA HIS A 46 0.01 6.97 5.14
C HIS A 46 -0.89 6.26 6.15
N PHE A 47 -0.31 5.25 6.78
CA PHE A 47 -0.89 4.57 7.92
C PHE A 47 0.24 4.08 8.82
N VAL A 48 -0.05 3.88 10.10
CA VAL A 48 0.90 3.22 11.00
C VAL A 48 0.99 1.76 10.59
N SER A 49 2.18 1.21 10.40
CA SER A 49 2.36 -0.20 10.05
C SER A 49 1.76 -1.09 11.14
N PRO A 50 0.83 -2.02 10.82
CA PRO A 50 0.23 -2.91 11.81
C PRO A 50 1.26 -3.73 12.60
N MET A 51 2.41 -4.02 11.99
CA MET A 51 3.51 -4.72 12.63
C MET A 51 4.08 -3.95 13.83
N ALA A 52 3.96 -2.63 13.87
CA ALA A 52 4.39 -1.81 15.01
C ALA A 52 3.58 -2.13 16.28
N HIS A 53 2.31 -2.55 16.13
CA HIS A 53 1.45 -2.92 17.26
C HIS A 53 1.74 -4.35 17.75
N TYR A 54 2.00 -5.27 16.83
CA TYR A 54 2.22 -6.68 17.16
C TYR A 54 3.64 -7.00 17.63
N VAL A 55 4.63 -6.30 17.05
CA VAL A 55 6.04 -6.52 17.37
C VAL A 55 6.76 -5.17 17.48
N PRO A 56 6.48 -4.41 18.57
CA PRO A 56 7.09 -3.10 18.77
C PRO A 56 8.61 -3.20 18.84
N ASP A 57 9.26 -2.11 18.42
CA ASP A 57 10.72 -1.88 18.46
C ASP A 57 11.57 -2.79 17.55
N ILE A 58 10.95 -3.61 16.70
CA ILE A 58 11.69 -4.43 15.71
C ILE A 58 11.93 -3.69 14.40
N MET A 59 10.96 -2.88 13.96
CA MET A 59 11.07 -2.18 12.69
C MET A 59 11.92 -0.91 12.83
N PRO A 60 12.67 -0.52 11.78
CA PRO A 60 13.22 0.83 11.68
C PRO A 60 12.12 1.88 11.84
N ILE A 61 12.47 3.02 12.46
CA ILE A 61 11.51 4.10 12.75
C ILE A 61 10.85 4.60 11.46
N GLU A 62 11.60 4.62 10.37
CA GLU A 62 11.14 5.01 9.03
C GLU A 62 10.04 4.10 8.49
N SER A 63 9.98 2.84 8.95
CA SER A 63 9.00 1.82 8.53
C SER A 63 7.77 1.76 9.45
N VAL A 64 7.77 2.49 10.57
CA VAL A 64 6.60 2.58 11.47
C VAL A 64 5.45 3.30 10.76
N ILE A 65 5.76 4.32 9.95
CA ILE A 65 4.78 5.02 9.12
C ILE A 65 4.93 4.54 7.68
N ALA A 66 4.03 3.65 7.25
CA ALA A 66 3.97 3.17 5.89
C ALA A 66 3.27 4.22 5.01
N ARG A 67 3.95 4.67 3.96
CA ARG A 67 3.44 5.64 2.98
C ARG A 67 3.08 4.94 1.69
N PHE A 68 2.03 5.42 1.04
CA PHE A 68 1.58 4.89 -0.23
C PHE A 68 1.14 6.01 -1.17
N GLN A 69 1.08 5.69 -2.45
CA GLN A 69 0.45 6.52 -3.47
C GLN A 69 -0.62 5.71 -4.20
N PHE A 70 -1.85 6.20 -4.20
CA PHE A 70 -2.96 5.56 -4.89
C PHE A 70 -3.41 6.40 -6.09
N ILE A 71 -3.25 5.82 -7.28
CA ILE A 71 -3.57 6.48 -8.55
C ILE A 71 -4.86 5.87 -9.07
N VAL A 72 -5.91 6.69 -9.18
CA VAL A 72 -7.28 6.26 -9.45
C VAL A 72 -7.78 6.93 -10.72
N PRO A 73 -8.36 6.20 -11.69
CA PRO A 73 -8.92 6.81 -12.87
C PRO A 73 -10.19 7.60 -12.51
N LYS A 74 -10.47 8.67 -13.24
CA LYS A 74 -11.70 9.45 -13.04
C LYS A 74 -12.97 8.68 -13.43
N GLU A 75 -12.82 7.78 -14.40
CA GLU A 75 -13.88 6.92 -14.90
C GLU A 75 -13.43 5.46 -14.84
N TRP A 76 -14.39 4.55 -14.69
CA TRP A 76 -14.12 3.12 -14.64
C TRP A 76 -14.82 2.41 -15.79
N ASN A 77 -14.12 1.48 -16.44
CA ASN A 77 -14.71 0.64 -17.49
C ASN A 77 -15.63 -0.46 -16.93
N SER A 78 -15.55 -0.74 -15.63
CA SER A 78 -16.28 -1.82 -14.98
C SER A 78 -16.68 -1.45 -13.56
N LYS A 79 -17.80 -2.02 -13.09
CA LYS A 79 -18.27 -1.90 -11.71
C LYS A 79 -17.28 -2.47 -10.68
N TYR A 80 -16.39 -3.38 -11.11
CA TYR A 80 -15.45 -4.06 -10.21
C TYR A 80 -14.27 -3.18 -9.78
N ARG A 81 -14.03 -2.04 -10.44
CA ARG A 81 -12.98 -1.06 -10.09
C ARG A 81 -11.61 -1.70 -9.82
N PRO A 82 -11.01 -2.35 -10.82
CA PRO A 82 -9.79 -3.13 -10.65
C PRO A 82 -8.60 -2.30 -10.15
N VAL A 83 -7.83 -2.84 -9.21
CA VAL A 83 -6.65 -2.21 -8.63
C VAL A 83 -5.45 -3.15 -8.75
N CYS A 84 -4.32 -2.63 -9.23
CA CYS A 84 -3.03 -3.33 -9.19
C CYS A 84 -2.20 -2.83 -8.01
N ILE A 85 -1.66 -3.75 -7.21
CA ILE A 85 -0.74 -3.43 -6.11
C ILE A 85 0.69 -3.57 -6.65
N HIS A 86 1.43 -2.48 -6.64
CA HIS A 86 2.81 -2.44 -7.12
C HIS A 86 3.76 -2.44 -5.94
N LEU A 87 4.57 -3.50 -5.83
CA LEU A 87 5.62 -3.58 -4.83
C LEU A 87 6.91 -2.96 -5.37
N ALA A 88 7.62 -2.22 -4.52
CA ALA A 88 8.90 -1.61 -4.88
C ALA A 88 9.97 -2.68 -5.15
N GLY A 89 10.78 -2.45 -6.18
CA GLY A 89 12.05 -3.14 -6.36
C GLY A 89 13.19 -2.38 -5.67
N THR A 90 14.34 -3.03 -5.52
CA THR A 90 15.55 -2.38 -4.98
C THR A 90 15.93 -1.16 -5.83
N GLY A 91 16.14 -0.01 -5.18
CA GLY A 91 16.51 1.25 -5.85
C GLY A 91 15.35 1.99 -6.51
N ASP A 92 14.09 1.63 -6.23
CA ASP A 92 12.94 2.46 -6.58
C ASP A 92 12.80 3.61 -5.57
N HIS A 93 12.94 4.83 -6.05
CA HIS A 93 12.84 6.03 -5.24
C HIS A 93 11.61 6.84 -5.64
N HIS A 94 10.85 7.31 -4.64
CA HIS A 94 9.74 8.26 -4.81
C HIS A 94 8.66 7.82 -5.81
N TYR A 95 8.43 6.52 -5.97
CA TYR A 95 7.39 5.93 -6.83
C TYR A 95 7.52 6.26 -8.33
N TRP A 96 8.54 7.01 -8.77
CA TRP A 96 8.54 7.65 -10.09
C TRP A 96 8.51 6.63 -11.22
N ARG A 97 9.31 5.56 -11.13
CA ARG A 97 9.37 4.52 -12.16
C ARG A 97 8.05 3.80 -12.27
N ARG A 98 7.50 3.31 -11.15
CA ARG A 98 6.21 2.59 -11.12
C ARG A 98 5.05 3.47 -11.58
N ARG A 99 4.99 4.72 -11.11
CA ARG A 99 3.97 5.68 -11.54
C ARG A 99 4.03 5.91 -13.05
N THR A 100 5.21 6.22 -13.58
CA THR A 100 5.36 6.66 -14.98
C THR A 100 5.25 5.52 -15.96
N LEU A 101 5.90 4.39 -15.68
CA LEU A 101 6.06 3.28 -16.61
C LEU A 101 4.98 2.21 -16.45
N MET A 102 4.28 2.15 -15.32
CA MET A 102 3.26 1.12 -15.06
C MET A 102 1.88 1.72 -14.81
N ALA A 103 1.73 2.55 -13.77
CA ALA A 103 0.42 3.04 -13.35
C ALA A 103 -0.27 3.92 -14.43
N ARG A 104 0.46 4.87 -15.04
CA ARG A 104 -0.11 5.76 -16.06
C ARG A 104 -0.60 5.02 -17.32
N PRO A 105 0.16 4.07 -17.91
CA PRO A 105 -0.36 3.21 -18.97
C PRO A 105 -1.62 2.45 -18.55
N MET A 106 -1.67 1.87 -17.35
CA MET A 106 -2.84 1.14 -16.85
C MET A 106 -4.10 2.01 -16.73
N ILE A 107 -3.94 3.27 -16.32
CA ILE A 107 -5.03 4.25 -16.31
C ILE A 107 -5.52 4.52 -17.73
N LYS A 108 -4.61 4.80 -18.66
CA LYS A 108 -4.94 5.20 -20.03
C LYS A 108 -5.58 4.08 -20.85
N GLU A 109 -5.03 2.89 -20.76
CA GLU A 109 -5.42 1.76 -21.63
C GLU A 109 -6.58 0.94 -21.04
N ALA A 110 -6.59 0.76 -19.72
CA ALA A 110 -7.52 -0.16 -19.06
C ALA A 110 -8.44 0.50 -18.04
N ARG A 111 -8.22 1.79 -17.70
CA ARG A 111 -8.87 2.48 -16.57
C ARG A 111 -8.81 1.65 -15.29
N MET A 112 -7.62 1.12 -15.00
CA MET A 112 -7.31 0.38 -13.78
C MET A 112 -6.54 1.28 -12.81
N ALA A 113 -6.88 1.24 -11.53
CA ALA A 113 -6.14 1.97 -10.52
C ALA A 113 -4.84 1.23 -10.13
N SER A 114 -3.92 1.96 -9.51
CA SER A 114 -2.65 1.44 -9.05
C SER A 114 -2.34 1.92 -7.64
N LEU A 115 -2.10 0.98 -6.72
CA LEU A 115 -1.62 1.25 -5.37
C LEU A 115 -0.11 1.00 -5.31
N LEU A 116 0.65 2.05 -5.06
CA LEU A 116 2.11 2.02 -4.96
C LEU A 116 2.51 2.01 -3.49
N LEU A 117 3.13 0.91 -3.05
CA LEU A 117 3.67 0.73 -1.70
C LEU A 117 5.17 1.02 -1.64
#